data_AF-A0A1W1DUB1-F1
#
_entry.id   AF-A0A1W1DUB1-F1
#
_cell.length_a   1.000
_cell.length_b   1.000
_cell.length_c   1.000
_cell.angle_alpha   90.00
_cell.angle_beta   90.00
_cell.angle_gamma   90.00
#
_symmetry.space_group_name_H-M   'P 1'
#
loop_
_entity.id
_entity.type
_entity.pdbx_description
1 polymer ?
#
loop_
_entity_poly.entity_id
_entity_poly.type
_entity_poly.pdbx_seq_one_letter_code
_entity_poly.pdbx_strand_id
1 'polypeptide(L)'
;MNIFEVDQVWDVEPGDILYVPPKVAHHGVSLDDECTTLSFGYRAYSTQELYESIDQQSKDKNQYYQDPIWDNQNTPALIPNSAITQAQKILDINTEKFACFVTQLDSLDRQLLQHHEPGVFDQQGHYQLHPSCNIAYFLDGEALKVFINGEQFDTQAFEVKTMVQFCNNRTINAAQYPELTTHLFKQNLVVIID
;
A
#
# COMPACT_ATOMS: atom_id res chain seq x y z
N MET A 1 -5.58 -34.18 0.83
CA MET A 1 -6.12 -34.35 -0.53
C MET A 1 -4.93 -34.07 -1.45
N ASN A 2 -4.40 -35.09 -2.14
CA ASN A 2 -3.09 -35.01 -2.81
C ASN A 2 -3.22 -35.15 -4.35
N ILE A 3 -4.37 -34.79 -4.91
CA ILE A 3 -4.66 -35.01 -6.33
C ILE A 3 -4.89 -33.64 -6.97
N PHE A 4 -4.11 -33.34 -8.00
CA PHE A 4 -4.29 -32.19 -8.89
C PHE A 4 -4.96 -32.71 -10.16
N GLU A 5 -6.28 -32.60 -10.23
CA GLU A 5 -7.05 -32.95 -11.42
C GLU A 5 -7.08 -31.75 -12.36
N VAL A 6 -6.65 -31.94 -13.60
CA VAL A 6 -6.47 -30.86 -14.57
C VAL A 6 -7.75 -30.65 -15.36
N ASP A 7 -8.31 -29.44 -15.29
CA ASP A 7 -9.49 -29.08 -16.06
C ASP A 7 -9.14 -28.58 -17.48
N GLN A 8 -8.05 -27.80 -17.60
CA GLN A 8 -7.65 -27.14 -18.85
C GLN A 8 -6.12 -27.12 -18.99
N VAL A 9 -5.64 -27.22 -20.24
CA VAL A 9 -4.22 -27.23 -20.61
C VAL A 9 -4.03 -26.30 -21.81
N TRP A 10 -2.97 -25.49 -21.78
CA TRP A 10 -2.57 -24.61 -22.87
C TRP A 10 -1.06 -24.66 -23.03
N ASP A 11 -0.62 -24.68 -24.28
CA ASP A 11 0.75 -24.35 -24.65
C ASP A 11 0.75 -22.86 -25.04
N VAL A 12 1.63 -22.07 -24.43
CA VAL A 12 1.67 -20.61 -24.60
C VAL A 12 2.94 -20.20 -25.33
N GLU A 13 2.80 -19.23 -26.24
CA GLU A 13 3.90 -18.69 -27.05
C GLU A 13 4.32 -17.28 -26.56
N PRO A 14 5.50 -16.78 -26.98
CA PRO A 14 5.92 -15.42 -26.66
C PRO A 14 4.88 -14.37 -27.08
N GLY A 15 4.36 -13.64 -26.09
CA GLY A 15 3.33 -12.60 -26.28
C GLY A 15 1.95 -13.00 -25.75
N ASP A 16 1.71 -14.29 -25.49
CA ASP A 16 0.49 -14.75 -24.85
C ASP A 16 0.43 -14.35 -23.37
N ILE A 17 -0.79 -14.10 -22.88
CA ILE A 17 -1.04 -13.73 -21.49
C ILE A 17 -2.09 -14.67 -20.91
N LEU A 18 -1.69 -15.40 -19.87
CA LEU A 18 -2.61 -16.21 -19.07
C LEU A 18 -3.00 -15.46 -17.79
N TYR A 19 -4.28 -15.10 -17.67
CA TYR A 19 -4.83 -14.58 -16.43
C TYR A 19 -5.29 -15.72 -15.52
N VAL A 20 -4.72 -15.80 -14.33
CA VAL A 20 -5.13 -16.78 -13.31
C VAL A 20 -5.77 -16.04 -12.13
N PRO A 21 -7.09 -16.20 -11.89
CA PRO A 21 -7.73 -15.56 -10.76
C PRO A 21 -7.32 -16.23 -9.43
N PRO A 22 -7.54 -15.55 -8.28
CA PRO A 22 -7.28 -16.14 -6.98
C PRO A 22 -7.99 -17.49 -6.79
N LYS A 23 -7.33 -18.40 -6.07
CA LYS A 23 -7.81 -19.76 -5.73
C LYS A 23 -7.89 -20.75 -6.90
N VAL A 24 -7.35 -20.40 -8.07
CA VAL A 24 -7.15 -21.36 -9.17
C VAL A 24 -5.73 -21.92 -9.08
N ALA A 25 -5.65 -23.22 -8.85
CA ALA A 25 -4.38 -23.94 -8.89
C ALA A 25 -3.89 -24.01 -10.34
N HIS A 26 -2.60 -23.73 -10.56
CA HIS A 26 -1.97 -23.77 -11.86
C HIS A 26 -0.62 -24.47 -11.75
N HIS A 27 -0.22 -25.15 -12.82
CA HIS A 27 1.05 -25.86 -12.91
C HIS A 27 1.65 -25.61 -14.31
N GLY A 28 2.71 -24.81 -14.35
CA GLY A 28 3.45 -24.51 -15.58
C GLY A 28 4.70 -25.37 -15.69
N VAL A 29 4.95 -25.92 -16.89
CA VAL A 29 6.19 -26.61 -17.24
C VAL A 29 6.75 -26.00 -18.52
N SER A 30 8.05 -25.75 -18.56
CA SER A 30 8.71 -25.30 -19.79
C SER A 30 8.77 -26.45 -20.80
N LEU A 31 8.43 -26.16 -22.06
CA LEU A 31 8.49 -27.13 -23.16
C LEU A 31 9.84 -27.13 -23.89
N ASP A 32 10.64 -26.08 -23.69
CA ASP A 32 12.00 -25.92 -24.21
C ASP A 32 12.92 -25.25 -23.17
N ASP A 33 14.22 -25.20 -23.50
CA ASP A 33 15.25 -24.65 -22.63
C ASP A 33 15.26 -23.11 -22.59
N GLU A 34 14.54 -22.43 -23.50
CA GLU A 34 14.57 -20.98 -23.70
C GLU A 34 13.23 -20.32 -23.32
N CYS A 35 12.63 -20.79 -22.24
CA CYS A 35 11.35 -20.29 -21.73
C CYS A 35 11.54 -19.29 -20.58
N THR A 36 10.98 -18.09 -20.72
CA THR A 36 10.88 -17.08 -19.63
C THR A 36 9.42 -16.68 -19.41
N THR A 37 8.97 -16.71 -18.15
CA THR A 37 7.62 -16.28 -17.75
C THR A 37 7.69 -15.02 -16.90
N LEU A 38 6.91 -13.99 -17.24
CA LEU A 38 6.75 -12.78 -16.45
C LEU A 38 5.42 -12.83 -15.67
N SER A 39 5.50 -12.92 -14.34
CA SER A 39 4.32 -12.99 -13.49
C SER A 39 3.97 -11.63 -12.88
N PHE A 40 2.83 -11.08 -13.26
CA PHE A 40 2.29 -9.83 -12.71
C PHE A 40 1.25 -10.15 -11.64
N GLY A 41 1.69 -10.17 -10.38
CA GLY A 41 0.85 -10.45 -9.24
C GLY A 41 -0.01 -9.24 -8.82
N TYR A 42 -1.25 -9.50 -8.43
CA TYR A 42 -2.09 -8.55 -7.70
C TYR A 42 -2.15 -8.93 -6.23
N ARG A 43 -2.29 -7.94 -5.36
CA ARG A 43 -2.45 -8.15 -3.91
C ARG A 43 -3.85 -7.75 -3.46
N ALA A 44 -4.47 -8.61 -2.67
CA ALA A 44 -5.62 -8.27 -1.85
C ALA A 44 -5.23 -8.47 -0.38
N TYR A 45 -5.69 -7.58 0.49
CA TYR A 45 -5.43 -7.67 1.91
C TYR A 45 -6.51 -8.51 2.61
N SER A 46 -6.09 -9.33 3.55
CA SER A 46 -6.97 -10.02 4.47
C SER A 46 -7.51 -9.08 5.55
N THR A 47 -8.66 -9.42 6.10
CA THR A 47 -9.23 -8.72 7.25
C THR A 47 -8.29 -8.76 8.47
N GLN A 48 -7.54 -9.85 8.65
CA GLN A 48 -6.57 -9.97 9.74
C GLN A 48 -5.40 -8.99 9.57
N GLU A 49 -4.81 -8.90 8.38
CA GLU A 49 -3.73 -7.94 8.10
C GLU A 49 -4.17 -6.50 8.39
N LEU A 50 -5.40 -6.14 8.01
CA LEU A 50 -5.95 -4.81 8.31
C LEU A 50 -6.08 -4.58 9.83
N TYR A 51 -6.58 -5.57 10.59
CA TYR A 51 -6.68 -5.44 12.05
C TYR A 51 -5.32 -5.31 12.73
N GLU A 52 -4.35 -6.12 12.33
CA GLU A 52 -2.99 -6.08 12.87
C GLU A 52 -2.30 -4.74 12.56
N SER A 53 -2.53 -4.16 11.37
CA SER A 53 -1.92 -2.87 11.03
C SER A 53 -2.46 -1.73 11.89
N ILE A 54 -3.75 -1.76 12.25
CA ILE A 54 -4.37 -0.71 13.08
C ILE A 54 -3.77 -0.71 14.48
N ASP A 55 -3.55 -1.90 15.06
CA ASP A 55 -2.90 -2.04 16.36
C ASP A 55 -1.48 -1.44 16.34
N GLN A 56 -0.72 -1.74 15.29
CA GLN A 56 0.64 -1.20 15.11
C GLN A 56 0.66 0.32 14.93
N GLN A 57 -0.35 0.90 14.27
CA GLN A 57 -0.46 2.34 14.01
C GLN A 57 -1.00 3.14 15.21
N SER A 58 -1.58 2.47 16.22
CA SER A 58 -2.13 3.17 17.39
C SER A 58 -1.03 3.87 18.19
N LYS A 59 -1.06 5.21 18.20
CA LYS A 59 -0.15 6.03 19.02
C LYS A 59 -0.50 5.95 20.51
N ASP A 60 -1.77 5.74 20.83
CA ASP A 60 -2.25 5.60 22.20
C ASP A 60 -2.50 4.12 22.54
N LYS A 61 -1.43 3.44 22.96
CA LYS A 61 -1.52 2.07 23.47
C LYS A 61 -2.24 1.95 24.81
N ASN A 62 -2.57 3.09 25.44
CA ASN A 62 -3.25 3.16 26.73
C ASN A 62 -4.74 3.49 26.57
N GLN A 63 -5.29 3.46 25.34
CA GLN A 63 -6.72 3.61 25.12
C GLN A 63 -7.45 2.35 25.60
N TYR A 64 -8.00 2.41 26.80
CA TYR A 64 -8.85 1.35 27.35
C TYR A 64 -10.29 1.50 26.90
N TYR A 65 -10.96 0.35 26.75
CA TYR A 65 -12.41 0.33 26.68
C TYR A 65 -13.02 1.03 27.89
N GLN A 66 -13.91 1.98 27.63
CA GLN A 66 -14.62 2.74 28.64
C GLN A 66 -16.01 2.14 28.77
N ASP A 67 -16.35 1.59 29.93
CA ASP A 67 -17.70 1.04 30.15
C ASP A 67 -18.76 2.12 29.90
N PRO A 68 -19.68 1.93 28.96
CA PRO A 68 -20.81 2.85 28.80
C PRO A 68 -21.79 2.65 29.96
N ILE A 69 -22.89 3.40 29.99
CA ILE A 69 -23.96 3.10 30.93
C ILE A 69 -24.59 1.75 30.53
N TRP A 70 -24.47 0.76 31.42
CA TRP A 70 -25.16 -0.51 31.34
C TRP A 70 -26.56 -0.33 31.93
N ASP A 71 -27.54 0.00 31.09
CA ASP A 71 -28.96 0.09 31.49
C ASP A 71 -29.65 -1.24 31.22
N ASN A 72 -29.80 -2.04 32.27
CA ASN A 72 -30.38 -3.38 32.23
C ASN A 72 -31.10 -3.68 33.55
N GLN A 73 -32.43 -3.67 33.53
CA GLN A 73 -33.25 -4.04 34.69
C GLN A 73 -33.42 -5.55 34.77
N ASN A 74 -32.91 -6.16 35.86
CA ASN A 74 -33.02 -7.60 36.16
C ASN A 74 -32.44 -8.57 35.11
N THR A 75 -31.50 -8.10 34.28
CA THR A 75 -30.87 -8.89 33.21
C THR A 75 -29.34 -8.81 33.26
N PRO A 76 -28.69 -9.33 34.32
CA PRO A 76 -27.25 -9.16 34.54
C PRO A 76 -26.34 -9.80 33.47
N ALA A 77 -26.86 -10.74 32.68
CA ALA A 77 -26.13 -11.36 31.57
C ALA A 77 -26.35 -10.68 30.21
N LEU A 78 -27.20 -9.63 30.15
CA LEU A 78 -27.48 -8.91 28.91
C LEU A 78 -26.34 -7.93 28.61
N ILE A 79 -25.75 -8.06 27.42
CA ILE A 79 -24.84 -7.06 26.85
C ILE A 79 -25.70 -6.02 26.12
N PRO A 80 -25.76 -4.76 26.58
CA PRO A 80 -26.55 -3.74 25.91
C PRO A 80 -25.88 -3.28 24.62
N ASN A 81 -26.68 -2.76 23.67
CA ASN A 81 -26.16 -2.19 22.42
C ASN A 81 -25.15 -1.05 22.66
N SER A 82 -25.27 -0.31 23.76
CA SER A 82 -24.31 0.73 24.14
C SER A 82 -22.89 0.20 24.29
N ALA A 83 -22.71 -1.01 24.87
CA ALA A 83 -21.42 -1.69 25.00
C ALA A 83 -20.83 -2.06 23.63
N ILE A 84 -21.66 -2.57 22.72
CA ILE A 84 -21.24 -2.92 21.35
C ILE A 84 -20.80 -1.67 20.58
N THR A 85 -21.60 -0.59 20.62
CA THR A 85 -21.24 0.68 19.97
C THR A 85 -19.95 1.26 20.53
N GLN A 86 -19.73 1.15 21.84
CA GLN A 86 -18.50 1.63 22.46
C GLN A 86 -17.27 0.82 22.02
N ALA A 87 -17.41 -0.51 21.88
CA ALA A 87 -16.34 -1.36 21.34
C ALA A 87 -16.01 -1.01 19.88
N GLN A 88 -17.03 -0.75 19.05
CA GLN A 88 -16.84 -0.36 17.65
C GLN A 88 -16.07 0.96 17.49
N LYS A 89 -16.27 1.93 18.39
CA LYS A 89 -15.53 3.21 18.38
C LYS A 89 -14.03 3.05 18.64
N ILE A 90 -13.61 2.03 19.37
CA ILE A 90 -12.19 1.80 19.65
C ILE A 90 -11.47 1.32 18.39
N LEU A 91 -12.17 0.54 17.56
CA LEU A 91 -11.67 0.02 16.29
C LEU A 91 -11.79 1.03 15.14
N ASP A 92 -12.00 2.31 15.40
CA ASP A 92 -12.26 3.32 14.37
C ASP A 92 -11.06 3.46 13.41
N ILE A 93 -11.23 2.88 12.23
CA ILE A 93 -10.33 3.00 11.08
C ILE A 93 -10.77 4.24 10.32
N ASN A 94 -9.97 5.28 10.39
CA ASN A 94 -10.18 6.47 9.58
C ASN A 94 -9.43 6.35 8.24
N THR A 95 -9.70 7.28 7.33
CA THR A 95 -9.10 7.34 6.00
C THR A 95 -7.57 7.34 6.03
N GLU A 96 -6.96 8.00 7.02
CA GLU A 96 -5.50 8.13 7.14
C GLU A 96 -4.85 6.81 7.54
N LYS A 97 -5.40 6.12 8.56
CA LYS A 97 -4.94 4.78 8.96
C LYS A 97 -5.03 3.80 7.80
N PHE A 98 -6.13 3.85 7.04
CA PHE A 98 -6.30 3.01 5.86
C PHE A 98 -5.29 3.37 4.76
N ALA A 99 -5.05 4.65 4.49
CA ALA A 99 -4.08 5.09 3.49
C ALA A 99 -2.65 4.65 3.86
N CYS A 100 -2.27 4.76 5.14
CA CYS A 100 -1.02 4.20 5.65
C CYS A 100 -0.97 2.67 5.47
N PHE A 101 -2.06 1.96 5.74
CA PHE A 101 -2.10 0.49 5.58
C PHE A 101 -1.88 0.06 4.12
N VAL A 102 -2.64 0.62 3.18
CA VAL A 102 -2.58 0.20 1.76
C VAL A 102 -1.30 0.63 1.05
N THR A 103 -0.60 1.64 1.57
CA THR A 103 0.70 2.06 1.03
C THR A 103 1.86 1.40 1.75
N GLN A 104 1.62 0.56 2.75
CA GLN A 104 2.70 -0.12 3.46
C GLN A 104 3.44 -1.09 2.53
N LEU A 105 4.76 -1.10 2.66
CA LEU A 105 5.61 -2.00 1.89
C LEU A 105 5.56 -3.42 2.44
N ASP A 106 5.66 -4.40 1.55
CA ASP A 106 5.94 -5.77 1.94
C ASP A 106 7.43 -5.96 2.33
N SER A 107 7.78 -7.17 2.76
CA SER A 107 9.15 -7.47 3.22
C SER A 107 10.20 -7.35 2.12
N LEU A 108 9.85 -7.72 0.88
CA LEU A 108 10.78 -7.70 -0.24
C LEU A 108 11.07 -6.26 -0.65
N ASP A 109 10.03 -5.45 -0.80
CA ASP A 109 10.17 -4.03 -1.16
C ASP A 109 10.94 -3.23 -0.10
N ARG A 110 10.72 -3.52 1.19
CA ARG A 110 11.54 -2.93 2.26
C ARG A 110 13.01 -3.31 2.14
N GLN A 111 13.30 -4.58 1.84
CA GLN A 111 14.67 -5.03 1.68
C GLN A 111 15.33 -4.36 0.47
N LEU A 112 14.63 -4.23 -0.65
CA LEU A 112 15.13 -3.55 -1.84
C LEU A 112 15.47 -2.09 -1.54
N LEU A 113 14.58 -1.35 -0.88
CA LEU A 113 14.82 0.05 -0.52
C LEU A 113 15.95 0.23 0.51
N GLN A 114 16.11 -0.70 1.47
CA GLN A 114 17.20 -0.63 2.45
C GLN A 114 18.58 -0.76 1.82
N HIS A 115 18.71 -1.50 0.72
CA HIS A 115 19.96 -1.67 -0.01
C HIS A 115 20.10 -0.68 -1.18
N HIS A 116 19.12 0.21 -1.37
CA HIS A 116 19.19 1.22 -2.40
C HIS A 116 20.03 2.41 -1.93
N GLU A 117 21.19 2.59 -2.56
CA GLU A 117 22.00 3.79 -2.40
C GLU A 117 21.60 4.83 -3.48
N PRO A 118 21.09 6.01 -3.10
CA PRO A 118 20.80 7.05 -4.06
C PRO A 118 22.10 7.51 -4.72
N GLY A 119 22.04 7.80 -6.02
CA GLY A 119 23.16 8.34 -6.79
C GLY A 119 23.50 9.79 -6.41
N VAL A 120 24.06 10.55 -7.36
CA VAL A 120 24.23 11.99 -7.21
C VAL A 120 22.98 12.70 -7.74
N PHE A 121 22.50 13.71 -7.02
CA PHE A 121 21.38 14.51 -7.49
C PHE A 121 21.77 15.32 -8.75
N ASP A 122 20.97 15.20 -9.80
CA ASP A 122 21.08 15.98 -11.03
C ASP A 122 19.91 16.97 -11.11
N GLN A 123 20.22 18.25 -11.16
CA GLN A 123 19.23 19.32 -11.29
C GLN A 123 18.51 19.34 -12.65
N GLN A 124 19.07 18.67 -13.66
CA GLN A 124 18.47 18.52 -14.98
C GLN A 124 17.87 17.13 -15.22
N GLY A 125 17.97 16.23 -14.23
CA GLY A 125 17.56 14.85 -14.39
C GLY A 125 16.04 14.64 -14.40
N HIS A 126 15.61 13.57 -15.06
CA HIS A 126 14.29 12.98 -14.87
C HIS A 126 14.35 11.88 -13.83
N TYR A 127 13.40 11.95 -12.91
CA TYR A 127 13.27 11.02 -11.82
C TYR A 127 11.94 10.27 -11.91
N GLN A 128 11.95 9.02 -11.50
CA GLN A 128 10.74 8.25 -11.22
C GLN A 128 10.69 7.86 -9.76
N LEU A 129 9.47 7.72 -9.21
CA LEU A 129 9.27 7.06 -7.93
C LEU A 129 9.90 5.67 -8.00
N HIS A 130 10.69 5.32 -6.98
CA HIS A 130 11.36 4.02 -6.93
C HIS A 130 10.32 2.89 -7.10
N PRO A 131 10.55 1.86 -7.94
CA PRO A 131 9.54 0.83 -8.24
C PRO A 131 8.98 0.10 -7.01
N SER A 132 9.80 -0.10 -5.97
CA SER A 132 9.38 -0.67 -4.69
C SER A 132 8.55 0.27 -3.80
N CYS A 133 8.35 1.54 -4.17
CA CYS A 133 7.55 2.47 -3.38
C CYS A 133 6.06 2.39 -3.75
N ASN A 134 5.22 2.40 -2.72
CA ASN A 134 3.78 2.53 -2.86
C ASN A 134 3.36 3.96 -2.52
N ILE A 135 2.57 4.57 -3.40
CA ILE A 135 2.05 5.93 -3.23
C ILE A 135 0.54 5.95 -3.44
N ALA A 136 -0.17 6.69 -2.59
CA ALA A 136 -1.59 6.99 -2.76
C ALA A 136 -1.90 8.38 -2.21
N TYR A 137 -3.03 8.93 -2.62
CA TYR A 137 -3.52 10.20 -2.08
C TYR A 137 -5.05 10.21 -2.00
N PHE A 138 -5.58 11.11 -1.19
CA PHE A 138 -6.97 11.50 -1.23
C PHE A 138 -7.12 13.00 -0.99
N LEU A 139 -8.30 13.52 -1.33
CA LEU A 139 -8.68 14.91 -1.08
C LEU A 139 -9.67 14.96 0.06
N ASP A 140 -9.37 15.77 1.07
CA ASP A 140 -10.25 16.10 2.19
C ASP A 140 -10.74 17.53 1.99
N GLY A 141 -11.80 17.69 1.19
CA GLY A 141 -12.15 18.98 0.59
C GLY A 141 -11.10 19.44 -0.41
N GLU A 142 -10.46 20.58 -0.16
CA GLU A 142 -9.34 21.10 -0.96
C GLU A 142 -7.96 20.67 -0.44
N ALA A 143 -7.90 20.05 0.75
CA ALA A 143 -6.64 19.61 1.34
C ALA A 143 -6.19 18.28 0.74
N LEU A 144 -5.01 18.28 0.12
CA LEU A 144 -4.35 17.08 -0.37
C LEU A 144 -3.64 16.35 0.76
N LYS A 145 -3.87 15.03 0.88
CA LYS A 145 -3.09 14.15 1.75
C LYS A 145 -2.47 13.04 0.92
N VAL A 146 -1.14 12.94 0.95
CA VAL A 146 -0.34 11.94 0.22
C VAL A 146 0.29 10.98 1.23
N PHE A 147 0.34 9.71 0.87
CA PHE A 147 0.92 8.64 1.67
C PHE A 147 1.91 7.86 0.82
N ILE A 148 3.12 7.68 1.36
CA ILE A 148 4.20 6.93 0.71
C ILE A 148 4.71 5.90 1.71
N ASN A 149 4.78 4.63 1.28
CA ASN A 149 5.36 3.54 2.06
C ASN A 149 4.75 3.33 3.45
N GLY A 150 3.50 3.74 3.64
CA GLY A 150 2.76 3.64 4.88
C GLY A 150 2.86 4.84 5.83
N GLU A 151 3.46 5.94 5.36
CA GLU A 151 3.59 7.18 6.13
C GLU A 151 2.95 8.35 5.38
N GLN A 152 2.42 9.32 6.12
CA GLN A 152 1.95 10.57 5.54
C GLN A 152 3.13 11.40 5.05
N PHE A 153 3.09 11.79 3.78
CA PHE A 153 4.09 12.66 3.16
C PHE A 153 3.68 14.13 3.31
N ASP A 154 4.62 14.99 3.73
CA ASP A 154 4.36 16.42 3.91
C ASP A 154 4.31 17.13 2.55
N THR A 155 3.12 17.60 2.20
CA THR A 155 2.87 18.32 0.94
C THR A 155 2.72 19.82 1.11
N GLN A 156 2.90 20.39 2.31
CA GLN A 156 2.58 21.80 2.58
C GLN A 156 3.41 22.78 1.73
N ALA A 157 4.62 22.38 1.35
CA ALA A 157 5.53 23.20 0.55
C ALA A 157 5.27 23.11 -0.97
N PHE A 158 4.34 22.26 -1.42
CA PHE A 158 4.21 21.92 -2.84
C PHE A 158 2.82 22.22 -3.38
N GLU A 159 2.74 22.62 -4.65
CA GLU A 159 1.47 22.83 -5.33
C GLU A 159 0.69 21.52 -5.46
N VAL A 160 -0.59 21.54 -5.08
CA VAL A 160 -1.50 20.38 -5.13
C VAL A 160 -1.51 19.72 -6.50
N LYS A 161 -1.60 20.51 -7.58
CA LYS A 161 -1.65 19.99 -8.95
C LYS A 161 -0.37 19.21 -9.31
N THR A 162 0.79 19.74 -8.94
CA THR A 162 2.09 19.12 -9.17
C THR A 162 2.22 17.82 -8.38
N MET A 163 1.81 17.80 -7.11
CA MET A 163 1.83 16.58 -6.30
C MET A 163 0.90 15.50 -6.85
N VAL A 164 -0.32 15.85 -7.25
CA VAL A 164 -1.27 14.90 -7.85
C VAL A 164 -0.73 14.36 -9.17
N GLN A 165 -0.12 15.21 -10.00
CA GLN A 165 0.52 14.77 -11.24
C GLN A 165 1.67 13.79 -10.97
N PHE A 166 2.53 14.06 -9.98
CA PHE A 166 3.59 13.15 -9.58
C PHE A 166 3.03 11.81 -9.07
N CYS A 167 2.00 11.83 -8.21
CA CYS A 167 1.39 10.60 -7.69
C CYS A 167 0.86 9.69 -8.81
N ASN A 168 0.22 10.28 -9.83
CA ASN A 168 -0.38 9.53 -10.94
C ASN A 168 0.66 9.09 -11.97
N ASN A 169 1.59 9.97 -12.34
CA ASN A 169 2.57 9.70 -13.39
C ASN A 169 3.82 8.98 -12.87
N ARG A 170 4.04 9.00 -11.55
CA ARG A 170 5.22 8.46 -10.85
C ARG A 170 6.55 8.99 -11.39
N THR A 171 6.53 10.12 -12.09
CA THR A 171 7.70 10.73 -12.72
C THR A 171 7.70 12.24 -12.49
N ILE A 172 8.90 12.82 -12.40
CA ILE A 172 9.12 14.24 -12.15
C ILE A 172 10.41 14.72 -12.81
N ASN A 173 10.38 15.91 -13.40
CA ASN A 173 11.55 16.57 -13.97
C ASN A 173 12.16 17.54 -12.96
N ALA A 174 13.45 17.40 -12.65
CA ALA A 174 14.15 18.23 -11.68
C ALA A 174 14.27 19.71 -12.10
N ALA A 175 14.43 20.00 -13.40
CA ALA A 175 14.52 21.36 -13.91
C ALA A 175 13.18 22.11 -13.79
N GLN A 176 12.05 21.41 -13.94
CA GLN A 176 10.71 21.99 -13.82
C GLN A 176 10.25 22.11 -12.36
N TYR A 177 10.56 21.12 -11.52
CA TYR A 177 10.07 21.04 -10.14
C TYR A 177 11.22 20.76 -9.13
N PRO A 178 12.21 21.67 -9.02
CA PRO A 178 13.46 21.38 -8.31
C PRO A 178 13.27 21.11 -6.82
N GLU A 179 12.36 21.83 -6.16
CA GLU A 179 12.12 21.69 -4.72
C GLU A 179 11.53 20.32 -4.35
N LEU A 180 10.47 19.91 -5.07
CA LEU A 180 9.83 18.61 -4.87
C LEU A 180 10.77 17.47 -5.21
N THR A 181 11.46 17.53 -6.35
CA THR A 181 12.40 16.48 -6.76
C THR A 181 13.56 16.35 -5.77
N THR A 182 14.10 17.46 -5.26
CA THR A 182 15.13 17.45 -4.21
C THR A 182 14.60 16.82 -2.92
N HIS A 183 13.36 17.12 -2.53
CA HIS A 183 12.76 16.57 -1.32
C HIS A 183 12.58 15.05 -1.42
N LEU A 184 12.00 14.58 -2.53
CA LEU A 184 11.83 13.15 -2.81
C LEU A 184 13.18 12.40 -2.87
N PHE A 185 14.18 13.01 -3.50
CA PHE A 185 15.52 12.44 -3.62
C PHE A 185 16.20 12.28 -2.26
N LYS A 186 16.13 13.31 -1.40
CA LYS A 186 16.69 13.26 -0.03
C LYS A 186 16.05 12.19 0.84
N GLN A 187 14.80 11.81 0.56
CA GLN A 187 14.09 10.73 1.24
C GLN A 187 14.30 9.36 0.57
N ASN A 188 15.18 9.26 -0.43
CA ASN A 188 15.46 8.04 -1.17
C ASN A 188 14.21 7.43 -1.85
N LEU A 189 13.26 8.28 -2.25
CA LEU A 189 11.99 7.84 -2.83
C LEU A 189 12.00 7.78 -4.35
N VAL A 190 13.01 8.37 -5.00
CA VAL A 190 13.08 8.48 -6.46
C VAL A 190 14.44 8.05 -7.00
N VAL A 191 14.42 7.52 -8.22
CA VAL A 191 15.60 7.10 -8.99
C VAL A 191 15.64 7.85 -10.32
N ILE A 192 16.83 8.15 -10.81
CA ILE A 192 17.02 8.78 -12.12
C ILE A 192 16.70 7.78 -13.24
N ILE A 193 16.11 8.25 -14.35
CA ILE A 193 15.69 7.41 -15.49
C ILE A 193 16.32 7.81 -16.84
N ASP A 194 17.28 8.74 -16.81
CA ASP A 194 18.00 9.22 -18.00
C ASP A 194 19.08 8.23 -18.49
#